data_AF-A0A5B7BLV8-F1
#
_entry.id   AF-A0A5B7BLV8-F1
#
_cell.length_a   1.000
_cell.length_b   1.000
_cell.length_c   1.000
_cell.angle_alpha   90.00
_cell.angle_beta   90.00
_cell.angle_gamma   90.00
#
_symmetry.space_group_name_H-M   'P 1'
#
loop_
_entity.id
_entity.type
_entity.pdbx_description
1 polymer ?
#
loop_
_entity_poly.entity_id
_entity_poly.type
_entity_poly.pdbx_seq_one_letter_code
_entity_poly.pdbx_strand_id
1 'polypeptide(L)'
;DDQQAIASMMHAQEVDPTNLEVLLALGVSHTNELEQAAALKYLFSWLHHHPKYGTITPPELSDSLYYADVARLFNDAAQMAPEDADVHTVLGVLYNLSR
;
A
#
# COMPACT_ATOMS: atom_id res chain seq x y z
N ASP A 1 6.11 18.92 8.84
CA ASP A 1 6.61 17.73 9.52
C ASP A 1 6.42 16.52 8.62
N ASP A 2 5.17 16.24 8.20
CA ASP A 2 4.82 15.11 7.34
C ASP A 2 5.58 15.05 6.01
N GLN A 3 5.77 16.18 5.31
CA GLN A 3 6.55 16.19 4.07
C GLN A 3 8.03 15.80 4.25
N GLN A 4 8.63 16.09 5.41
CA GLN A 4 10.02 15.69 5.70
C GLN A 4 10.10 14.20 6.04
N ALA A 5 9.08 13.68 6.75
CA ALA A 5 8.95 12.25 7.00
C ALA A 5 8.77 11.48 5.68
N ILE A 6 7.88 11.94 4.80
CA ILE A 6 7.67 11.35 3.46
C ILE A 6 8.97 11.36 2.66
N ALA A 7 9.68 12.49 2.61
CA ALA A 7 10.95 12.57 1.89
C ALA A 7 12.01 11.60 2.44
N SER A 8 12.09 11.45 3.77
CA SER A 8 13.01 10.51 4.40
C SER A 8 12.65 9.05 4.10
N MET A 9 11.35 8.72 4.11
CA MET A 9 10.85 7.39 3.75
C MET A 9 11.02 7.10 2.25
N MET A 10 10.85 8.08 1.37
CA MET A 10 11.16 7.94 -0.05
C MET A 10 12.63 7.60 -0.27
N HIS A 11 13.55 8.25 0.45
CA HIS A 11 14.96 7.89 0.36
C HIS A 11 15.24 6.47 0.88
N ALA A 12 14.58 6.04 1.96
CA ALA A 12 14.66 4.66 2.43
C ALA A 12 14.14 3.67 1.38
N GLN A 13 13.07 4.03 0.67
CA GLN A 13 12.49 3.23 -0.41
C GLN A 13 13.41 3.11 -1.63
N GLU A 14 14.21 4.13 -1.93
CA GLU A 14 15.25 4.05 -2.98
C GLU A 14 16.35 3.05 -2.63
N VAL A 15 16.68 2.92 -1.33
CA VAL A 15 17.71 1.99 -0.83
C VAL A 15 17.20 0.55 -0.79
N ASP A 16 15.98 0.34 -0.30
CA ASP A 16 15.29 -0.95 -0.31
C ASP A 16 13.85 -0.79 -0.80
N PRO A 17 13.60 -1.02 -2.11
CA PRO A 17 12.27 -0.88 -2.71
C PRO A 17 11.23 -1.88 -2.19
N THR A 18 11.68 -2.92 -1.49
CA THR A 18 10.85 -4.05 -1.02
C THR A 18 10.57 -3.99 0.47
N ASN A 19 11.11 -3.00 1.18
CA ASN A 19 10.92 -2.85 2.61
C ASN A 19 9.44 -2.59 2.93
N LEU A 20 8.79 -3.59 3.51
CA LEU A 20 7.35 -3.57 3.79
C LEU A 20 6.94 -2.45 4.76
N GLU A 21 7.78 -2.14 5.75
CA GLU A 21 7.49 -1.08 6.72
C GLU A 21 7.47 0.30 6.02
N VAL A 22 8.47 0.55 5.17
CA VAL A 22 8.57 1.79 4.39
C VAL A 22 7.43 1.90 3.37
N LEU A 23 7.11 0.82 2.66
CA LEU A 23 6.01 0.80 1.68
C LEU A 23 4.66 1.08 2.34
N LEU A 24 4.39 0.45 3.48
CA LEU A 24 3.16 0.67 4.23
C LEU A 24 3.06 2.11 4.73
N ALA A 25 4.14 2.62 5.35
CA ALA A 25 4.19 3.97 5.87
C ALA A 25 4.00 5.02 4.78
N LEU A 26 4.67 4.87 3.61
CA LEU A 26 4.45 5.74 2.46
C LEU A 26 3.01 5.67 1.94
N GLY A 27 2.43 4.47 1.83
CA GLY A 27 1.04 4.29 1.40
C GLY A 27 0.04 5.02 2.31
N VAL A 28 0.22 4.94 3.63
CA VAL A 28 -0.60 5.64 4.61
C VAL A 28 -0.38 7.16 4.55
N SER A 29 0.87 7.62 4.50
CA SER A 29 1.17 9.06 4.41
C SER A 29 0.60 9.70 3.15
N HIS A 30 0.78 9.08 1.98
CA HIS A 30 0.18 9.58 0.73
C HIS A 30 -1.35 9.52 0.75
N THR A 31 -1.94 8.58 1.50
CA THR A 31 -3.40 8.58 1.71
C THR A 31 -3.86 9.80 2.51
N ASN A 32 -3.12 10.15 3.56
CA ASN A 32 -3.43 11.33 4.39
C ASN A 32 -3.29 12.64 3.59
N GLU A 33 -2.36 12.71 2.66
CA GLU A 33 -2.15 13.85 1.75
C GLU A 33 -3.10 13.85 0.53
N LEU A 34 -4.05 12.89 0.45
CA LEU A 34 -4.97 12.72 -0.68
C LEU A 34 -4.28 12.46 -2.04
N GLU A 35 -3.04 11.98 -2.02
CA GLU A 35 -2.25 11.65 -3.20
C GLU A 35 -2.53 10.20 -3.64
N GLN A 36 -3.76 9.98 -4.12
CA GLN A 36 -4.30 8.64 -4.39
C GLN A 36 -3.38 7.77 -5.26
N ALA A 37 -2.84 8.30 -6.36
CA ALA A 37 -1.98 7.50 -7.26
C ALA A 37 -0.70 7.00 -6.56
N ALA A 38 -0.07 7.84 -5.74
CA ALA A 38 1.12 7.45 -4.97
C ALA A 38 0.75 6.45 -3.87
N ALA A 39 -0.34 6.68 -3.15
CA ALA A 39 -0.85 5.76 -2.13
C ALA A 39 -1.12 4.37 -2.72
N LEU A 40 -1.87 4.28 -3.83
CA LEU A 40 -2.18 3.01 -4.49
C LEU A 40 -0.91 2.27 -4.94
N LYS A 41 0.08 2.99 -5.48
CA LYS A 41 1.36 2.40 -5.88
C LYS A 41 2.08 1.74 -4.72
N TYR A 42 2.22 2.42 -3.59
CA TYR A 42 2.94 1.87 -2.44
C TYR A 42 2.17 0.74 -1.75
N LEU A 43 0.85 0.88 -1.60
CA LEU A 43 0.01 -0.16 -1.00
C LEU A 43 -0.06 -1.43 -1.87
N PHE A 44 -0.11 -1.29 -3.19
CA PHE A 44 0.01 -2.43 -4.09
C PHE A 44 1.41 -3.07 -3.99
N SER A 45 2.47 -2.26 -3.99
CA SER A 45 3.84 -2.75 -3.83
C SER A 45 4.03 -3.51 -2.52
N TRP A 46 3.38 -3.06 -1.44
CA TRP A 46 3.36 -3.78 -0.17
C TRP A 46 2.78 -5.19 -0.35
N LEU A 47 1.58 -5.33 -0.93
CA LEU A 47 0.98 -6.65 -1.19
C LEU A 47 1.89 -7.53 -2.06
N HIS A 48 2.47 -6.95 -3.11
CA HIS A 48 3.28 -7.67 -4.09
C HIS A 48 4.54 -8.28 -3.47
N HIS A 49 5.22 -7.53 -2.61
CA HIS A 49 6.43 -8.00 -1.93
C HIS A 49 6.14 -8.72 -0.60
N HIS A 50 4.90 -8.69 -0.11
CA HIS A 50 4.54 -9.33 1.15
C HIS A 50 4.62 -10.87 1.02
N PRO A 51 5.38 -11.57 1.88
CA PRO A 51 5.57 -13.01 1.77
C PRO A 51 4.27 -13.84 1.75
N LYS A 52 3.22 -13.33 2.40
CA LYS A 52 1.89 -13.98 2.49
C LYS A 52 0.95 -13.59 1.34
N TYR A 53 1.05 -12.39 0.79
CA TYR A 53 0.06 -11.81 -0.12
C TYR A 53 0.56 -11.63 -1.56
N GLY A 54 1.88 -11.74 -1.80
CA GLY A 54 2.44 -11.61 -3.15
C GLY A 54 1.80 -12.59 -4.15
N THR A 55 1.37 -13.77 -3.68
CA THR A 55 0.71 -14.79 -4.50
C THR A 55 -0.66 -14.40 -5.06
N ILE A 56 -1.34 -13.42 -4.47
CA ILE A 56 -2.63 -12.92 -4.97
C ILE A 56 -2.49 -11.68 -5.84
N THR A 57 -1.28 -11.11 -5.94
CA THR A 57 -1.02 -9.98 -6.82
C THR A 57 -0.67 -10.42 -8.23
N PRO A 58 -1.01 -9.63 -9.27
CA PRO A 58 -0.50 -9.87 -10.60
C PRO A 58 1.03 -9.71 -10.64
N PRO A 59 1.71 -10.44 -11.55
CA PRO A 59 3.17 -10.45 -11.62
C PRO A 59 3.78 -9.12 -12.09
N GLU A 60 3.00 -8.27 -12.75
CA GLU A 60 3.41 -6.95 -13.21
C GLU A 60 2.53 -5.87 -12.61
N LEU A 61 3.17 -4.78 -12.16
CA LEU A 61 2.52 -3.57 -11.69
C LEU A 61 1.99 -2.83 -12.92
N SER A 62 0.68 -2.61 -13.00
CA SER A 62 0.11 -1.77 -14.06
C SER A 62 0.58 -0.32 -13.89
N ASP A 63 0.87 0.36 -15.00
CA ASP A 63 1.13 1.81 -15.00
C ASP A 63 -0.07 2.62 -14.46
N SER A 64 -1.27 2.03 -14.48
CA SER A 64 -2.49 2.63 -13.95
C SER A 64 -3.15 1.68 -12.97
N LEU A 65 -2.86 1.88 -11.68
CA LEU A 65 -3.56 1.18 -10.60
C LEU A 65 -4.88 1.87 -10.30
N TYR A 66 -5.98 1.15 -10.46
CA TYR A 66 -7.30 1.63 -10.07
C TYR A 66 -7.58 1.28 -8.62
N TYR A 67 -8.24 2.21 -7.92
CA TYR A 67 -8.68 2.01 -6.54
C TYR A 67 -9.42 0.69 -6.33
N ALA A 68 -10.34 0.36 -7.23
CA ALA A 68 -11.16 -0.86 -7.14
C ALA A 68 -10.32 -2.14 -7.15
N ASP A 69 -9.25 -2.18 -7.94
CA ASP A 69 -8.38 -3.35 -8.04
C ASP A 69 -7.57 -3.55 -6.77
N VAL A 70 -6.95 -2.47 -6.25
CA VAL A 70 -6.16 -2.51 -5.03
C VAL A 70 -7.05 -2.82 -3.83
N ALA A 71 -8.23 -2.21 -3.73
CA ALA A 71 -9.20 -2.49 -2.66
C ALA A 71 -9.67 -3.96 -2.70
N ARG A 72 -9.91 -4.53 -3.89
CA ARG A 72 -10.26 -5.95 -4.02
C ARG A 72 -9.13 -6.85 -3.50
N LEU A 73 -7.88 -6.58 -3.86
CA LEU A 73 -6.73 -7.37 -3.40
C LEU A 73 -6.56 -7.31 -1.87
N PHE A 74 -6.77 -6.15 -1.25
CA PHE A 74 -6.74 -6.04 0.21
C PHE A 74 -7.92 -6.75 0.89
N ASN A 75 -9.09 -6.79 0.24
CA ASN A 75 -10.20 -7.62 0.73
C ASN A 75 -9.88 -9.12 0.63
N ASP A 76 -9.24 -9.57 -0.45
CA ASP A 76 -8.78 -10.96 -0.59
C ASP A 76 -7.73 -11.29 0.49
N ALA A 77 -6.79 -10.39 0.77
CA ALA A 77 -5.82 -10.52 1.86
C ALA A 77 -6.50 -10.62 3.24
N ALA A 78 -7.53 -9.83 3.50
CA ALA A 78 -8.29 -9.87 4.75
C ALA A 78 -9.05 -11.19 4.92
N GLN A 79 -9.48 -11.83 3.83
CA GLN A 79 -10.07 -13.17 3.88
C GLN A 79 -9.01 -14.25 4.16
N MET A 80 -7.81 -14.12 3.60
CA MET A 80 -6.69 -15.02 3.86
C MET A 80 -6.14 -14.91 5.29
N ALA A 81 -6.28 -13.73 5.90
CA ALA A 81 -5.70 -13.39 7.19
C ALA A 81 -6.62 -12.44 7.99
N PRO A 82 -7.75 -12.92 8.52
CA PRO A 82 -8.72 -12.06 9.20
C PRO A 82 -8.15 -11.32 10.42
N GLU A 83 -7.09 -11.83 11.03
CA GLU A 83 -6.38 -11.26 12.17
C GLU A 83 -5.25 -10.26 11.82
N ASP A 84 -4.94 -10.07 10.53
CA ASP A 84 -3.83 -9.20 10.11
C ASP A 84 -4.20 -7.71 10.25
N ALA A 85 -3.59 -7.06 11.25
CA ALA A 85 -3.86 -5.67 11.58
C ALA A 85 -3.39 -4.67 10.50
N ASP A 86 -2.32 -4.98 9.77
CA ASP A 86 -1.80 -4.10 8.71
C ASP A 86 -2.76 -4.08 7.53
N VAL A 87 -3.30 -5.25 7.16
CA VAL A 87 -4.33 -5.35 6.12
C VAL A 87 -5.57 -4.52 6.47
N HIS A 88 -6.06 -4.59 7.71
CA HIS A 88 -7.20 -3.80 8.16
C HIS A 88 -6.90 -2.30 8.24
N THR A 89 -5.69 -1.94 8.63
CA THR A 89 -5.21 -0.55 8.59
C THR A 89 -5.29 -0.01 7.17
N VAL A 90 -4.79 -0.78 6.19
CA VAL A 90 -4.83 -0.37 4.78
C VAL A 90 -6.26 -0.27 4.27
N LEU A 91 -7.13 -1.23 4.57
CA LEU A 91 -8.55 -1.14 4.18
C LEU A 91 -9.23 0.11 4.75
N GLY A 92 -8.93 0.46 6.00
CA GLY A 92 -9.43 1.68 6.63
C GLY A 92 -9.02 2.94 5.88
N VAL A 93 -7.74 3.07 5.51
CA VAL A 93 -7.25 4.24 4.76
C VAL A 93 -7.73 4.25 3.31
N LEU A 94 -7.81 3.10 2.64
CA LEU A 94 -8.37 3.00 1.29
C LEU A 94 -9.82 3.46 1.25
N TYR A 95 -10.67 3.00 2.17
CA TYR A 95 -12.06 3.46 2.21
C TYR A 95 -12.19 4.97 2.46
N ASN A 96 -11.22 5.59 3.13
CA ASN A 96 -11.15 7.05 3.25
C ASN A 96 -10.89 7.75 1.90
N LEU A 97 -10.09 7.17 1.01
CA LEU A 97 -9.81 7.71 -0.34
C LEU A 97 -10.98 7.61 -1.32
N SER A 98 -11.99 6.79 -1.01
CA SER A 98 -13.19 6.63 -1.84
C SER A 98 -14.29 7.65 -1.58
N ARG A 99 -14.08 8.57 -0.63
CA ARG A 99 -15.04 9.60 -0.23
C ARG A 99 -14.95 10.86 -1.09
#